data_AF-A0A2I0GUW1-F1
#
_entry.id   AF-A0A2I0GUW1-F1
#
_cell.length_a   1.000
_cell.length_b   1.000
_cell.length_c   1.000
_cell.angle_alpha   90.00
_cell.angle_beta   90.00
_cell.angle_gamma   90.00
#
_symmetry.space_group_name_H-M   'P 1'
#
loop_
_entity.id
_entity.type
_entity.pdbx_description
1 polymer ?
#
loop_
_entity_poly.entity_id
_entity_poly.type
_entity_poly.pdbx_seq_one_letter_code
_entity_poly.pdbx_strand_id
1 'polypeptide(L)'
;MSIWLLVLISFLHITIGGAFTTGFLFYICAENSPSLTKIENNVLFTLLIGYAASLVISVGMAIYFYVFTTSDLYYWCFAIPWGLLILLLGYWAYILAKFNAF
;
A
#
# COMPACT_ATOMS: atom_id res chain seq x y z
N MET A 1 -7.21 15.47 18.28
CA MET A 1 -7.14 16.11 16.94
C MET A 1 -8.55 16.47 16.51
N SER A 2 -8.79 17.52 15.70
CA SER A 2 -10.13 17.79 15.17
C SER A 2 -10.56 16.68 14.21
N ILE A 3 -11.85 16.30 14.23
CA ILE A 3 -12.43 15.32 13.30
C ILE A 3 -12.18 15.70 11.84
N TRP A 4 -12.20 17.00 11.52
CA TRP A 4 -11.94 17.50 10.17
C TRP A 4 -10.52 17.20 9.69
N LEU A 5 -9.55 17.22 10.60
CA LEU A 5 -8.17 16.87 10.27
C LEU A 5 -8.05 15.36 10.04
N LEU A 6 -8.79 14.53 10.78
CA LEU A 6 -8.81 13.08 10.57
C LEU A 6 -9.39 12.75 9.18
N VAL A 7 -10.51 13.38 8.82
CA VAL A 7 -11.13 13.26 7.50
C VAL A 7 -10.14 13.65 6.40
N LEU A 8 -9.45 14.78 6.55
CA LEU A 8 -8.45 15.24 5.59
C LEU A 8 -7.29 14.23 5.44
N ILE A 9 -6.75 13.72 6.55
CA ILE A 9 -5.68 12.72 6.53
C ILE A 9 -6.14 11.43 5.86
N SER A 10 -7.35 10.94 6.17
CA SER A 10 -7.91 9.74 5.53
C SER A 10 -8.08 9.93 4.02
N PHE A 11 -8.52 11.11 3.58
CA PHE A 11 -8.64 11.42 2.16
C PHE A 11 -7.28 11.41 1.46
N LEU A 12 -6.30 12.13 2.00
CA LEU A 12 -4.93 12.15 1.47
C LEU A 12 -4.31 10.75 1.45
N HIS A 13 -4.54 9.96 2.50
CA HIS A 13 -4.04 8.60 2.62
C HIS A 13 -4.55 7.70 1.49
N ILE A 14 -5.87 7.70 1.25
CA ILE A 14 -6.47 6.91 0.17
C ILE A 14 -6.04 7.45 -1.20
N THR A 15 -6.04 8.76 -1.41
CA THR A 15 -5.68 9.34 -2.72
C THR A 15 -4.23 9.06 -3.08
N ILE A 16 -3.28 9.31 -2.16
CA ILE A 16 -1.86 9.09 -2.41
C ILE A 16 -1.58 7.60 -2.57
N GLY A 17 -2.09 6.76 -1.67
CA GLY A 17 -1.87 5.31 -1.76
C GLY A 17 -2.57 4.67 -2.96
N GLY A 18 -3.76 5.15 -3.32
CA GLY A 18 -4.48 4.72 -4.52
C GLY A 18 -3.75 5.11 -5.79
N ALA A 19 -3.29 6.37 -5.90
CA ALA A 19 -2.48 6.83 -7.02
C ALA A 19 -1.18 6.02 -7.15
N PHE A 20 -0.53 5.69 -6.04
CA PHE A 20 0.63 4.80 -6.04
C PHE A 20 0.27 3.41 -6.58
N THR A 21 -0.80 2.78 -6.07
CA THR A 21 -1.22 1.44 -6.49
C THR A 21 -1.46 1.38 -8.00
N THR A 22 -2.21 2.34 -8.52
CA THR A 22 -2.53 2.42 -9.96
C THR A 22 -1.29 2.74 -10.78
N GLY A 23 -0.47 3.70 -10.35
CA GLY A 23 0.76 4.08 -11.04
C GLY A 23 1.78 2.94 -11.09
N PHE A 24 1.92 2.19 -10.00
CA PHE A 24 2.83 1.04 -9.92
C PHE A 24 2.37 -0.11 -10.81
N LEU A 25 1.06 -0.38 -10.88
CA LEU A 25 0.51 -1.36 -11.83
C LEU A 25 0.85 -0.99 -13.27
N PHE A 26 0.59 0.27 -13.67
CA PHE A 26 0.92 0.75 -15.01
C PHE A 26 2.42 0.69 -15.29
N TYR A 27 3.24 1.05 -14.32
CA TYR A 27 4.70 0.98 -14.43
C TYR A 27 5.18 -0.44 -14.73
N ILE A 28 4.73 -1.44 -13.97
CA ILE A 28 5.12 -2.84 -14.20
C ILE A 28 4.65 -3.35 -15.57
N CYS A 29 3.49 -2.91 -16.05
CA CYS A 29 2.99 -3.27 -17.38
C CYS A 29 3.75 -2.55 -18.51
N ALA A 30 4.21 -1.32 -18.28
CA ALA A 30 4.87 -0.47 -19.27
C ALA A 30 6.36 -0.78 -19.39
N GLU A 31 7.03 -1.07 -18.28
CA GLU A 31 8.31 -1.73 -18.31
C GLU A 31 8.08 -3.08 -18.98
N ASN A 32 8.80 -3.39 -20.07
CA ASN A 32 8.86 -4.73 -20.66
C ASN A 32 9.57 -5.64 -19.65
N SER A 33 8.90 -5.87 -18.51
CA SER A 33 9.46 -6.44 -17.30
C SER A 33 10.10 -7.77 -17.68
N PRO A 34 11.29 -8.07 -17.14
CA PRO A 34 11.91 -9.37 -17.36
C PRO A 34 10.87 -10.45 -17.10
N SER A 35 10.77 -11.45 -17.98
CA SER A 35 9.66 -12.41 -18.01
C SER A 35 9.42 -13.01 -16.63
N LEU A 36 8.49 -12.40 -15.87
CA LEU A 36 8.25 -12.76 -14.48
C LEU A 36 7.80 -14.20 -14.46
N THR A 37 8.32 -14.97 -13.51
CA THR A 37 7.76 -16.29 -13.27
C THR A 37 6.31 -16.12 -12.78
N LYS A 38 5.47 -17.13 -13.02
CA LYS A 38 4.07 -17.12 -12.56
C LYS A 38 3.96 -16.85 -11.05
N ILE A 39 4.92 -17.34 -10.26
CA ILE A 39 4.96 -17.14 -8.81
C ILE A 39 5.26 -15.68 -8.48
N GLU A 40 6.28 -15.08 -9.10
CA GLU A 40 6.66 -13.68 -8.86
C GLU A 40 5.50 -12.73 -9.21
N ASN A 41 4.85 -12.95 -10.35
CA ASN A 41 3.69 -12.16 -10.75
C ASN A 41 2.53 -12.30 -9.75
N ASN A 42 2.22 -13.53 -9.31
CA ASN A 42 1.14 -13.76 -8.35
C ASN A 42 1.42 -13.11 -6.98
N VAL A 43 2.66 -13.20 -6.49
CA VAL A 43 3.05 -12.58 -5.21
C VAL A 43 2.95 -11.07 -5.31
N LEU A 44 3.49 -10.50 -6.38
CA LEU A 44 3.50 -9.05 -6.57
C LEU A 44 2.08 -8.49 -6.72
N PHE A 45 1.22 -9.16 -7.48
CA PHE A 45 -0.18 -8.77 -7.62
C PHE A 45 -0.97 -8.91 -6.30
N THR A 46 -0.72 -9.98 -5.54
CA THR A 46 -1.30 -10.17 -4.21
C THR A 46 -0.88 -9.06 -3.25
N LEU A 47 0.40 -8.69 -3.23
CA LEU A 47 0.91 -7.59 -2.41
C LEU A 47 0.30 -6.25 -2.81
N LEU A 48 0.13 -6.00 -4.10
CA LEU A 48 -0.50 -4.78 -4.61
C LEU A 48 -1.97 -4.67 -4.21
N ILE A 49 -2.75 -5.76 -4.36
CA ILE A 49 -4.15 -5.81 -3.90
C ILE A 49 -4.21 -5.68 -2.38
N GLY A 50 -3.33 -6.38 -1.66
CA GLY A 50 -3.26 -6.31 -0.20
C GLY A 50 -2.98 -4.89 0.29
N TYR A 51 -2.05 -4.19 -0.36
CA TYR A 51 -1.79 -2.78 -0.10
C TYR A 51 -3.05 -1.93 -0.35
N ALA A 52 -3.69 -2.04 -1.51
CA ALA A 52 -4.89 -1.27 -1.83
C ALA A 52 -6.04 -1.51 -0.84
N ALA A 53 -6.30 -2.77 -0.48
CA ALA A 53 -7.32 -3.12 0.51
C ALA A 53 -6.96 -2.58 1.90
N SER A 54 -5.68 -2.64 2.28
CA SER A 54 -5.22 -2.15 3.57
C SER A 54 -5.40 -0.65 3.74
N LEU A 55 -5.32 0.16 2.67
CA LEU A 55 -5.61 1.60 2.73
C LEU A 55 -7.03 1.85 3.24
N VAL A 56 -8.02 1.13 2.69
CA VAL A 56 -9.43 1.26 3.10
C VAL A 56 -9.66 0.75 4.52
N ILE A 57 -9.10 -0.43 4.83
CA ILE A 57 -9.22 -1.05 6.16
C ILE A 57 -8.59 -0.15 7.23
N SER A 58 -7.45 0.48 6.94
CA SER A 58 -6.76 1.37 7.87
C SER A 58 -7.62 2.58 8.26
N VAL A 59 -8.37 3.16 7.30
CA VAL A 59 -9.30 4.26 7.55
C VAL A 59 -10.46 3.79 8.41
N GLY A 60 -11.03 2.62 8.12
CA GLY A 60 -12.08 2.02 8.94
C GLY A 60 -11.63 1.80 10.40
N MET A 61 -10.43 1.27 10.59
CA MET A 61 -9.84 1.11 11.93
C MET A 61 -9.57 2.45 12.61
N ALA A 62 -9.02 3.44 11.89
CA ALA A 62 -8.76 4.77 12.44
C ALA A 62 -10.06 5.42 12.94
N ILE A 63 -11.15 5.32 12.17
CA ILE A 63 -12.48 5.80 12.58
C ILE A 63 -12.96 5.05 13.83
N TYR A 64 -12.80 3.72 13.86
CA TYR A 64 -13.20 2.91 15.00
C TYR A 64 -12.49 3.33 16.29
N PHE A 65 -11.15 3.44 16.26
CA PHE A 65 -10.36 3.84 17.42
C PHE A 65 -10.64 5.29 17.84
N TYR A 66 -10.85 6.18 16.87
CA TYR A 66 -11.16 7.58 17.17
C TYR A 66 -12.54 7.75 17.83
N VAL A 67 -13.57 7.08 17.32
CA VAL A 67 -14.96 7.27 17.77
C VAL A 67 -15.28 6.44 19.02
N PHE A 68 -14.92 5.16 19.03
CA PHE A 68 -15.43 4.22 20.03
C PHE A 68 -14.51 3.97 21.21
N THR A 69 -13.20 4.11 21.02
CA THR A 69 -12.22 3.83 22.07
C THR A 69 -11.55 5.07 22.61
N THR A 70 -11.76 6.23 21.97
CA THR A 70 -11.08 7.51 22.29
C THR A 70 -9.57 7.32 22.48
N SER A 71 -9.00 6.36 21.78
CA SER A 71 -7.63 5.93 21.94
C SER A 71 -6.78 6.62 20.91
N ASP A 72 -5.67 7.22 21.31
CA ASP A 72 -4.75 7.82 20.36
C ASP A 72 -4.18 6.80 19.37
N LEU A 73 -4.31 5.49 19.59
CA LEU A 73 -3.86 4.44 18.67
C LEU A 73 -4.40 4.56 17.22
N TYR A 74 -5.42 5.38 16.97
CA TYR A 74 -5.94 5.63 15.62
C TYR A 74 -4.86 6.09 14.62
N TYR A 75 -3.81 6.81 15.06
CA TYR A 75 -2.76 7.26 14.13
C TYR A 75 -1.89 6.10 13.62
N TRP A 76 -1.70 5.04 14.42
CA TRP A 76 -0.94 3.86 14.01
C TRP A 76 -1.66 3.05 12.94
N CYS A 77 -2.99 3.13 12.84
CA CYS A 77 -3.75 2.45 11.81
C CYS A 77 -3.26 2.84 10.40
N PHE A 78 -2.92 4.11 10.20
CA PHE A 78 -2.43 4.62 8.92
C PHE A 78 -1.03 4.10 8.55
N ALA A 79 -0.25 3.57 9.49
CA ALA A 79 1.09 3.06 9.22
C ALA A 79 1.07 1.68 8.52
N ILE A 80 0.04 0.87 8.77
CA ILE A 80 -0.05 -0.51 8.29
C ILE A 80 0.08 -0.63 6.76
N PRO A 81 -0.63 0.18 5.95
CA PRO A 81 -0.50 0.10 4.49
C PRO A 81 0.90 0.44 4.01
N TRP A 82 1.58 1.38 4.66
CA TRP A 82 2.95 1.75 4.26
C TRP A 82 3.97 0.65 4.54
N GLY A 83 3.74 -0.17 5.57
CA GLY A 83 4.54 -1.39 5.79
C GLY A 83 4.39 -2.38 4.63
N LEU A 84 3.16 -2.59 4.14
CA LEU A 84 2.91 -3.42 2.96
C LEU A 84 3.52 -2.81 1.68
N LEU A 85 3.52 -1.48 1.56
CA LEU A 85 4.18 -0.80 0.45
C LEU A 85 5.69 -1.06 0.45
N ILE A 86 6.36 -0.96 1.59
CA ILE A 86 7.78 -1.25 1.72
C ILE A 86 8.07 -2.70 1.31
N LEU A 87 7.23 -3.65 1.72
CA LEU A 87 7.36 -5.06 1.34
C LEU A 87 7.20 -5.25 -0.18
N LEU A 88 6.20 -4.61 -0.79
CA LEU A 88 5.97 -4.63 -2.24
C LEU A 88 7.18 -4.08 -3.00
N LEU A 89 7.68 -2.92 -2.61
CA LEU A 89 8.84 -2.27 -3.23
C LEU A 89 10.12 -3.10 -3.05
N GLY A 90 10.33 -3.65 -1.85
CA GLY A 90 11.46 -4.53 -1.56
C GLY A 90 11.43 -5.80 -2.41
N TYR A 91 10.24 -6.40 -2.59
CA TYR A 91 10.07 -7.56 -3.45
C TYR A 91 10.34 -7.23 -4.93
N TRP A 92 9.85 -6.08 -5.40
CA TRP A 92 10.14 -5.61 -6.75
C TRP A 92 11.64 -5.36 -6.97
N ALA A 93 12.30 -4.67 -6.04
CA ALA A 93 13.74 -4.43 -6.11
C ALA A 93 14.55 -5.74 -6.13
N TYR A 94 14.14 -6.74 -5.36
CA TYR A 94 14.73 -8.08 -5.38
C TYR A 94 14.60 -8.74 -6.76
N ILE A 95 13.43 -8.67 -7.39
CA ILE A 95 13.20 -9.20 -8.75
C ILE A 95 14.14 -8.50 -9.75
N LEU A 96 14.19 -7.16 -9.74
CA LEU A 96 15.07 -6.40 -10.63
C LEU A 96 16.55 -6.76 -10.44
N ALA A 97 17.01 -6.88 -9.19
CA ALA A 97 18.38 -7.27 -8.89
C ALA A 97 18.71 -8.68 -9.39
N LYS A 98 17.76 -9.62 -9.26
CA LYS A 98 17.90 -10.98 -9.79
C LYS A 98 18.07 -11.00 -11.31
N PHE A 99 17.40 -10.12 -12.04
CA PHE A 99 17.50 -10.06 -13.50
C PHE A 99 18.72 -9.27 -14.00
N ASN A 100 19.13 -8.21 -13.30
CA ASN A 100 20.33 -7.43 -13.64
C ASN A 100 21.66 -8.13 -13.29
N ALA A 101 21.62 -9.24 -12.55
CA ALA A 101 22.79 -10.05 -12.20
C ALA A 101 23.20 -11.06 -13.29
N PHE A 102 22.45 -11.12 -14.40
CA PHE A 102 22.73 -11.91 -15.60
C PHE A 102 22.99 -10.98 -16.80
#